data_AF-A0AAX3E495-F1
#
_entry.id   AF-A0AAX3E495-F1
#
_cell.length_a   1.000
_cell.length_b   1.000
_cell.length_c   1.000
_cell.angle_alpha   90.00
_cell.angle_beta   90.00
_cell.angle_gamma   90.00
#
_symmetry.space_group_name_H-M   'P 1'
#
loop_
_entity.id
_entity.type
_entity.pdbx_description
1 polymer ?
#
loop_
_entity_poly.entity_id
_entity_poly.type
_entity_poly.pdbx_seq_one_letter_code
_entity_poly.pdbx_strand_id
1 'polypeptide(L)'
;MPMTEMTEILAAKSPRRKGSSGLKITLKPFERIEIGGLTLVNGWTESSTFSIEGIAPVLRQANTIQEDRADTALRQVYLRLQKLYLRRDGATIESYSEAAERLLAEMPAAAQAVDKAGKAIAEDRLYAALKVYRDLLDETDPGWSADESEPAPIKQGTREVQPSVEFVRDRRRYRAGQSRSHAG
;
A
#
# COMPACT_ATOMS: atom_id res chain seq x y z
N MET A 1 52.59 18.67 25.87
CA MET A 1 51.70 17.58 26.33
C MET A 1 51.05 16.97 25.09
N PRO A 2 51.49 15.78 24.63
CA PRO A 2 50.99 15.18 23.39
C PRO A 2 49.65 14.48 23.57
N MET A 3 48.80 14.59 22.54
CA MET A 3 47.56 13.85 22.33
C MET A 3 47.89 12.42 21.85
N THR A 4 47.53 11.35 22.58
CA THR A 4 47.47 10.00 21.96
C THR A 4 46.56 8.94 22.62
N GLU A 5 45.78 9.18 23.67
CA GLU A 5 44.96 8.09 24.24
C GLU A 5 43.53 8.52 24.57
N MET A 6 42.63 8.37 23.61
CA MET A 6 41.22 8.09 23.88
C MET A 6 40.70 7.09 22.83
N THR A 7 40.88 5.82 23.18
CA THR A 7 39.82 4.79 23.12
C THR A 7 39.03 4.67 21.82
N GLU A 8 39.40 3.65 21.05
CA GLU A 8 38.46 2.75 20.38
C GLU A 8 37.18 2.60 21.21
N ILE A 9 36.02 2.94 20.64
CA ILE A 9 34.70 2.34 20.94
C ILE A 9 33.71 2.92 19.92
N LEU A 10 32.85 2.03 19.40
CA LEU A 10 31.75 2.24 18.43
C LEU A 10 32.07 2.02 16.95
N ALA A 11 32.63 0.86 16.63
CA ALA A 11 32.13 0.12 15.47
C ALA A 11 30.65 -0.23 15.72
N ALA A 12 29.75 0.66 15.32
CA ALA A 12 28.32 0.45 15.42
C ALA A 12 27.95 -0.79 14.60
N LYS A 13 27.58 -1.87 15.29
CA LYS A 13 26.98 -3.05 14.68
C LYS A 13 25.73 -2.60 13.95
N SER A 14 25.81 -2.57 12.63
CA SER A 14 24.67 -2.39 11.74
C SER A 14 23.56 -3.34 12.20
N PRO A 15 22.33 -2.86 12.46
CA PRO A 15 21.27 -3.72 12.96
C PRO A 15 21.05 -4.82 11.92
N ARG A 16 21.23 -6.07 12.33
CA ARG A 16 20.86 -7.24 11.53
C ARG A 16 19.39 -7.07 11.15
N ARG A 17 19.11 -6.74 9.88
CA ARG A 17 17.74 -6.77 9.34
C ARG A 17 17.22 -8.17 9.62
N LYS A 18 16.25 -8.27 10.53
CA LYS A 18 15.47 -9.48 10.77
C LYS A 18 15.02 -9.95 9.38
N GLY A 19 15.50 -11.12 8.93
CA GLY A 19 15.10 -11.67 7.64
C GLY A 19 13.58 -11.62 7.57
N SER A 20 13.03 -11.00 6.53
CA SER A 20 11.59 -10.88 6.36
C SER A 20 11.06 -12.30 6.24
N SER A 21 10.48 -12.83 7.33
CA SER A 21 9.69 -14.05 7.28
C SER A 21 8.58 -13.79 6.27
N GLY A 22 8.63 -14.47 5.12
CA GLY A 22 7.58 -14.37 4.11
C GLY A 22 6.21 -14.64 4.74
N LEU A 23 5.19 -13.91 4.31
CA LEU A 23 3.82 -14.13 4.73
C LEU A 23 3.25 -15.31 3.93
N LYS A 24 2.95 -16.41 4.62
CA LYS A 24 2.24 -17.54 4.02
C LYS A 24 0.74 -17.37 4.22
N ILE A 25 -0.03 -17.41 3.13
CA ILE A 25 -1.48 -17.26 3.16
C ILE A 25 -2.15 -18.30 2.26
N THR A 26 -3.30 -18.80 2.69
CA THR A 26 -4.20 -19.60 1.84
C THR A 26 -5.42 -18.76 1.51
N LEU A 27 -5.75 -18.68 0.22
CA LEU A 27 -6.93 -18.02 -0.30
C LEU A 27 -7.96 -19.08 -0.72
N LYS A 28 -9.20 -18.93 -0.27
CA LYS A 28 -10.36 -19.71 -0.74
C LYS A 28 -10.63 -19.41 -2.22
N PRO A 29 -11.44 -20.23 -2.92
CA PRO A 29 -11.85 -19.93 -4.28
C PRO A 29 -12.45 -18.53 -4.38
N PHE A 30 -11.98 -17.72 -5.32
CA PHE A 30 -12.41 -16.35 -5.58
C PHE A 30 -12.20 -15.35 -4.43
N GLU A 31 -11.45 -15.71 -3.39
CA GLU A 31 -11.02 -14.78 -2.34
C GLU A 31 -9.88 -13.88 -2.87
N ARG A 32 -9.80 -12.65 -2.35
CA ARG A 32 -8.71 -11.71 -2.67
C ARG A 32 -7.86 -11.29 -1.47
N ILE A 33 -6.67 -10.80 -1.79
CA ILE A 33 -5.79 -10.09 -0.88
C ILE A 33 -5.24 -8.85 -1.58
N GLU A 34 -5.13 -7.75 -0.85
CA GLU A 34 -4.55 -6.50 -1.34
C GLU A 34 -3.07 -6.43 -0.97
N ILE A 35 -2.20 -6.16 -1.95
CA ILE A 35 -0.74 -6.08 -1.80
C ILE A 35 -0.30 -4.74 -2.39
N GLY A 36 -0.29 -3.70 -1.56
CA GLY A 36 -0.09 -2.33 -1.99
C GLY A 36 -1.05 -1.91 -3.11
N GLY A 37 -0.49 -1.51 -4.25
CA GLY A 37 -1.26 -1.15 -5.44
C GLY A 37 -1.85 -2.33 -6.22
N LEU A 38 -1.58 -3.57 -5.82
CA LEU A 38 -2.04 -4.78 -6.50
C LEU A 38 -3.15 -5.48 -5.71
N THR A 39 -4.00 -6.19 -6.44
CA THR A 39 -4.98 -7.14 -5.89
C THR A 39 -4.65 -8.52 -6.44
N LEU A 40 -4.43 -9.48 -5.55
CA LEU A 40 -4.29 -10.89 -5.92
C LEU A 40 -5.61 -11.60 -5.61
N VAL A 41 -6.19 -12.24 -6.62
CA VAL A 41 -7.43 -13.01 -6.50
C VAL A 41 -7.13 -14.47 -6.82
N ASN A 42 -7.64 -15.39 -6.01
CA ASN A 42 -7.63 -16.80 -6.38
C ASN A 42 -8.70 -17.07 -7.44
N GLY A 43 -8.32 -17.03 -8.72
CA GLY A 43 -9.23 -17.33 -9.83
C GLY A 43 -9.55 -18.82 -10.02
N TRP A 44 -9.01 -19.71 -9.17
CA TRP A 44 -9.22 -21.15 -9.26
C TRP A 44 -10.40 -21.60 -8.39
N THR A 45 -10.99 -22.74 -8.74
CA THR A 45 -12.12 -23.33 -8.01
C THR A 45 -11.71 -24.02 -6.70
N GLU A 46 -10.41 -24.18 -6.46
CA GLU A 46 -9.86 -24.77 -5.22
C GLU A 46 -9.03 -23.74 -4.45
N SER A 47 -8.80 -24.01 -3.16
CA SER A 47 -7.98 -23.14 -2.32
C SER A 47 -6.51 -23.18 -2.75
N SER A 48 -5.86 -22.02 -2.79
CA SER A 48 -4.46 -21.90 -3.19
C SER A 48 -3.63 -21.24 -2.09
N THR A 49 -2.45 -21.80 -1.81
CA THR A 49 -1.50 -21.24 -0.83
C THR A 49 -0.39 -20.47 -1.53
N PHE A 50 -0.18 -19.22 -1.10
CA PHE A 50 0.84 -18.32 -1.60
C PHE A 50 1.84 -17.96 -0.49
N SER A 51 3.10 -17.77 -0.87
CA SER A 51 4.12 -17.14 -0.03
C SER A 51 4.42 -15.77 -0.61
N ILE A 52 4.30 -14.73 0.22
CA ILE A 52 4.54 -13.35 -0.17
C ILE A 52 5.78 -12.86 0.56
N GLU A 53 6.81 -12.50 -0.20
CA GLU A 53 8.05 -11.94 0.32
C GLU A 53 8.22 -10.49 -0.15
N GLY A 54 8.63 -9.60 0.74
CA GLY A 54 8.86 -8.20 0.42
C GLY A 54 8.41 -7.25 1.53
N ILE A 55 8.38 -5.97 1.18
CA ILE A 55 8.00 -4.86 2.08
C ILE A 55 6.65 -4.22 1.71
N ALA A 56 5.97 -4.76 0.71
CA ALA A 56 4.69 -4.24 0.28
C ALA A 56 3.65 -4.41 1.40
N PRO A 57 2.83 -3.39 1.68
CA PRO A 57 1.76 -3.48 2.67
C PRO A 57 0.70 -4.48 2.21
N VAL A 58 0.20 -5.32 3.13
CA VAL A 58 -0.77 -6.38 2.82
C VAL A 58 -2.03 -6.24 3.66
N LEU A 59 -3.22 -6.38 3.05
CA LEU A 59 -4.52 -6.50 3.72
C LEU A 59 -5.35 -7.67 3.15
N ARG A 60 -6.06 -8.38 4.02
CA ARG A 60 -7.01 -9.43 3.63
C ARG A 60 -8.37 -8.85 3.26
N GLN A 61 -9.14 -9.55 2.42
CA GLN A 61 -10.50 -9.18 2.04
C GLN A 61 -11.39 -8.77 3.23
N ALA A 62 -11.41 -9.58 4.29
CA ALA A 62 -12.18 -9.30 5.52
C ALA A 62 -11.75 -8.01 6.25
N ASN A 63 -10.53 -7.53 6.03
CA ASN A 63 -10.03 -6.26 6.58
C ASN A 63 -9.99 -5.18 5.50
N THR A 64 -10.83 -5.28 4.46
CA THR A 64 -10.93 -4.26 3.42
C THR A 64 -12.37 -3.88 3.18
N ILE A 65 -12.57 -2.60 2.90
CA ILE A 65 -13.84 -2.06 2.42
C ILE A 65 -13.70 -1.64 0.95
N GLN A 66 -14.76 -1.87 0.18
CA GLN A 66 -14.87 -1.37 -1.19
C GLN A 66 -15.44 0.05 -1.21
N GLU A 67 -15.16 0.80 -2.28
CA GLU A 67 -15.55 2.21 -2.37
C GLU A 67 -17.07 2.42 -2.37
N ASP A 68 -17.80 1.49 -2.99
CA ASP A 68 -19.26 1.47 -3.06
C ASP A 68 -19.93 1.18 -1.71
N ARG A 69 -19.22 0.55 -0.77
CA ARG A 69 -19.71 0.28 0.59
C ARG A 69 -19.34 1.36 1.60
N ALA A 70 -18.54 2.36 1.22
CA ALA A 70 -18.12 3.44 2.12
C ALA A 70 -19.17 4.57 2.20
N ASP A 71 -20.37 4.23 2.66
CA ASP A 71 -21.55 5.09 2.73
C ASP A 71 -21.70 5.85 4.06
N THR A 72 -21.02 5.42 5.13
CA THR A 72 -20.99 6.11 6.43
C THR A 72 -19.67 6.86 6.66
N ALA A 73 -19.67 7.91 7.50
CA ALA A 73 -18.44 8.65 7.80
C ALA A 73 -17.33 7.76 8.39
N LEU A 74 -17.68 6.80 9.25
CA LEU A 74 -16.70 5.87 9.84
C LEU A 74 -16.06 4.97 8.77
N ARG A 75 -16.88 4.40 7.88
CA ARG A 75 -16.43 3.60 6.74
C ARG A 75 -15.58 4.41 5.77
N GLN A 76 -15.91 5.69 5.54
CA GLN A 76 -15.14 6.59 4.69
C GLN A 76 -13.76 6.87 5.26
N VAL A 77 -13.64 7.17 6.55
CA VAL A 77 -12.34 7.34 7.22
C VAL A 77 -11.49 6.08 7.09
N TYR A 78 -12.10 4.91 7.34
CA TYR A 78 -11.41 3.64 7.18
C TYR A 78 -10.92 3.42 5.75
N LEU A 79 -11.75 3.69 4.74
CA LEU A 79 -11.39 3.58 3.33
C LEU A 79 -10.21 4.51 2.97
N ARG A 80 -10.20 5.76 3.43
CA ARG A 80 -9.09 6.70 3.17
C ARG A 80 -7.78 6.20 3.75
N LEU A 81 -7.82 5.75 5.01
CA LEU A 81 -6.65 5.19 5.66
C LEU A 81 -6.20 3.86 5.04
N GLN A 82 -7.14 3.04 4.56
CA GLN A 82 -6.86 1.79 3.84
C GLN A 82 -6.09 2.07 2.56
N LYS A 83 -6.56 3.04 1.75
CA LYS A 83 -5.87 3.45 0.53
C LYS A 83 -4.48 4.03 0.85
N LEU A 84 -4.35 4.79 1.93
CA LEU A 84 -3.07 5.33 2.38
C LEU A 84 -2.09 4.22 2.77
N TYR A 85 -2.53 3.24 3.57
CA TYR A 85 -1.74 2.07 3.94
C TYR A 85 -1.29 1.26 2.72
N LEU A 86 -2.21 1.02 1.78
CA LEU A 86 -1.93 0.29 0.54
C LEU A 86 -1.16 1.12 -0.50
N ARG A 87 -0.86 2.40 -0.22
CA ARG A 87 -0.18 3.33 -1.14
C ARG A 87 -0.87 3.41 -2.51
N ARG A 88 -2.21 3.48 -2.50
CA ARG A 88 -3.03 3.62 -3.70
C ARG A 88 -3.20 5.09 -4.09
N ASP A 89 -3.42 5.32 -5.37
CA ASP A 89 -3.58 6.67 -5.93
C ASP A 89 -4.72 7.44 -5.25
N GLY A 90 -4.52 8.75 -5.06
CA GLY A 90 -5.49 9.65 -4.44
C GLY A 90 -5.61 9.53 -2.92
N ALA A 91 -4.75 8.74 -2.26
CA ALA A 91 -4.69 8.66 -0.81
C ALA A 91 -3.60 9.58 -0.26
N THR A 92 -4.02 10.61 0.48
CA THR A 92 -3.12 11.53 1.17
C THR A 92 -3.50 11.66 2.64
N ILE A 93 -2.59 12.19 3.45
CA ILE A 93 -2.88 12.45 4.87
C ILE A 93 -4.01 13.48 4.99
N GLU A 94 -4.04 14.48 4.12
CA GLU A 94 -5.10 15.49 4.05
C GLU A 94 -6.47 14.84 3.80
N SER A 95 -6.55 13.92 2.83
CA SER A 95 -7.80 13.21 2.53
C SER A 95 -8.32 12.35 3.70
N TYR A 96 -7.41 11.86 4.54
CA TYR A 96 -7.75 11.16 5.78
C TYR A 96 -8.20 12.15 6.86
N SER A 97 -7.48 13.27 7.05
CA SER A 97 -7.81 14.29 8.04
C SER A 97 -9.20 14.89 7.80
N GLU A 98 -9.53 15.24 6.55
CA GLU A 98 -10.86 15.74 6.19
C GLU A 98 -11.98 14.74 6.55
N ALA A 99 -11.74 13.45 6.27
CA ALA A 99 -12.69 12.41 6.63
C ALA A 99 -12.80 12.25 8.15
N ALA A 100 -11.68 12.35 8.88
CA ALA A 100 -11.64 12.24 10.33
C ALA A 100 -12.38 13.41 11.01
N GLU A 101 -12.22 14.63 10.51
CA GLU A 101 -12.98 15.80 10.96
C GLU A 101 -14.48 15.62 10.75
N ARG A 102 -14.88 15.14 9.57
CA ARG A 102 -16.27 14.82 9.27
C ARG A 102 -16.82 13.75 10.22
N LEU A 103 -16.04 12.70 10.47
CA LEU A 103 -16.41 11.66 11.43
C LEU A 103 -16.64 12.23 12.84
N LEU A 104 -15.81 13.16 13.30
CA LEU A 104 -16.00 13.79 14.61
C LEU A 104 -17.23 14.69 14.67
N ALA A 105 -17.59 15.34 13.55
CA ALA A 105 -18.81 16.13 13.46
C ALA A 105 -20.08 15.25 13.55
N GLU A 106 -20.07 14.08 12.89
CA GLU A 106 -21.22 13.17 12.87
C GLU A 106 -21.27 12.22 14.09
N MET A 107 -20.10 11.81 14.60
CA MET A 107 -19.96 10.85 15.70
C MET A 107 -18.87 11.30 16.70
N PRO A 108 -19.17 12.25 17.61
CA PRO A 108 -18.21 12.74 18.61
C PRO A 108 -17.63 11.64 19.52
N ALA A 109 -18.37 10.54 19.73
CA ALA A 109 -17.89 9.38 20.50
C ALA A 109 -16.63 8.73 19.90
N ALA A 110 -16.33 8.95 18.61
CA ALA A 110 -15.14 8.46 17.94
C ALA A 110 -13.85 9.22 18.31
N ALA A 111 -13.94 10.30 19.10
CA ALA A 111 -12.79 11.17 19.43
C ALA A 111 -11.56 10.39 19.93
N GLN A 112 -11.77 9.40 20.81
CA GLN A 112 -10.67 8.59 21.33
C GLN A 112 -10.03 7.71 20.24
N ALA A 113 -10.82 7.17 19.32
CA ALA A 113 -10.31 6.37 18.20
C ALA A 113 -9.50 7.24 17.22
N VAL A 114 -10.00 8.44 16.90
CA VAL A 114 -9.30 9.39 16.03
C VAL A 114 -7.97 9.84 16.64
N ASP A 115 -7.92 10.19 17.92
CA ASP A 115 -6.66 10.56 18.61
C ASP A 115 -5.63 9.41 18.61
N LYS A 116 -6.07 8.19 18.93
CA LYS A 116 -5.21 6.99 18.90
C LYS A 116 -4.67 6.71 17.49
N ALA A 117 -5.53 6.81 16.47
CA ALA A 117 -5.13 6.61 15.09
C ALA A 117 -4.16 7.71 14.61
N GLY A 118 -4.43 8.98 14.94
CA GLY A 118 -3.56 10.11 14.62
C GLY A 118 -2.14 9.95 15.20
N LYS A 119 -2.03 9.51 16.46
CA LYS A 119 -0.72 9.18 17.08
C LYS A 119 0.00 8.06 16.34
N ALA A 120 -0.71 6.99 15.97
CA ALA A 120 -0.12 5.89 15.20
C ALA A 120 0.34 6.34 13.80
N ILE A 121 -0.40 7.23 13.13
CA ILE A 121 -0.02 7.80 11.82
C ILE A 121 1.24 8.67 11.95
N ALA A 122 1.33 9.51 12.97
CA ALA A 122 2.50 10.35 13.22
C ALA A 122 3.79 9.54 13.44
N GLU A 123 3.67 8.30 13.91
CA GLU A 123 4.77 7.35 14.09
C GLU A 123 4.99 6.40 12.90
N ASP A 124 4.35 6.65 11.74
CA ASP A 124 4.36 5.80 10.54
C ASP A 124 3.83 4.36 10.77
N ARG A 125 3.01 4.18 11.81
CA ARG A 125 2.36 2.90 12.16
C ARG A 125 0.96 2.79 11.54
N LEU A 126 0.87 2.92 10.22
CA LEU A 126 -0.41 2.96 9.48
C LEU A 126 -1.31 1.74 9.72
N TYR A 127 -0.75 0.53 9.83
CA TYR A 127 -1.55 -0.65 10.16
C TYR A 127 -2.17 -0.58 11.57
N ALA A 128 -1.44 -0.02 12.54
CA ALA A 128 -1.98 0.16 13.88
C ALA A 128 -3.12 1.18 13.88
N ALA A 129 -3.01 2.25 13.09
CA ALA A 129 -4.10 3.20 12.89
C ALA A 129 -5.33 2.55 12.23
N LEU A 130 -5.13 1.72 11.20
CA LEU A 130 -6.22 0.94 10.58
C LEU A 130 -6.93 0.06 11.59
N LYS A 131 -6.16 -0.64 12.43
CA LYS A 131 -6.71 -1.52 13.45
C LYS A 131 -7.63 -0.79 14.42
N VAL A 132 -7.28 0.44 14.83
CA VAL A 132 -8.12 1.23 15.73
C VAL A 132 -9.52 1.48 15.15
N TYR A 133 -9.59 1.91 13.88
CA TYR A 133 -10.88 2.14 13.22
C TYR A 133 -11.62 0.83 12.92
N ARG A 134 -10.89 -0.23 12.60
CA ARG A 134 -11.47 -1.56 12.40
C ARG A 134 -12.16 -2.06 13.66
N ASP A 135 -11.47 -1.99 14.80
CA ASP A 135 -12.02 -2.47 16.07
C ASP A 135 -13.29 -1.64 16.46
N LEU A 136 -13.33 -0.35 16.12
CA LEU A 136 -14.52 0.49 16.26
C LEU A 136 -15.65 0.11 15.28
N LEU A 137 -15.33 -0.23 14.03
CA LEU A 137 -16.28 -0.72 13.04
C LEU A 137 -16.88 -2.08 13.46
N ASP A 138 -16.05 -2.99 13.96
CA ASP A 138 -16.51 -4.30 14.46
C ASP A 138 -17.51 -4.16 15.62
N GLU A 139 -17.36 -3.11 16.46
CA GLU A 139 -18.29 -2.81 17.55
C GLU A 139 -19.59 -2.15 17.09
N THR A 140 -19.51 -1.25 16.11
CA THR A 140 -20.62 -0.33 15.77
C THR A 140 -21.36 -0.69 14.49
N ASP A 141 -20.77 -1.51 13.62
CA ASP A 141 -21.25 -1.75 12.27
C ASP A 141 -20.90 -3.18 11.79
N PRO A 142 -21.62 -4.21 12.26
CA PRO A 142 -21.29 -5.63 12.02
C PRO A 142 -21.38 -6.10 10.56
N GLY A 143 -21.58 -5.22 9.58
CA GLY A 143 -21.61 -5.51 8.14
C GLY A 143 -20.69 -4.64 7.29
N TRP A 144 -19.69 -4.00 7.91
CA TRP A 144 -18.84 -3.02 7.24
C TRP A 144 -17.86 -3.63 6.21
N SER A 145 -17.41 -4.87 6.43
CA SER A 145 -16.45 -5.55 5.57
C SER A 145 -17.12 -6.47 4.55
N ALA A 146 -16.43 -6.78 3.46
CA ALA A 146 -16.83 -7.91 2.62
C ALA A 146 -16.74 -9.22 3.41
N ASP A 147 -17.72 -10.10 3.25
CA ASP A 147 -17.64 -11.45 3.81
C ASP A 147 -16.46 -12.17 3.15
N GLU A 148 -15.71 -12.98 3.91
CA GLU A 148 -14.64 -13.81 3.35
C GLU A 148 -15.13 -14.76 2.26
N SER A 149 -16.41 -15.13 2.31
CA SER A 149 -17.07 -16.01 1.36
C SER A 149 -17.61 -15.29 0.12
N GLU A 150 -17.61 -13.95 0.10
CA GLU A 150 -18.07 -13.19 -1.05
C GLU A 150 -17.05 -13.29 -2.21
N PRO A 151 -17.45 -13.79 -3.39
CA PRO A 151 -16.52 -13.92 -4.51
C PRO A 151 -16.09 -12.53 -5.01
N ALA A 152 -14.78 -12.30 -5.05
CA ALA A 152 -14.25 -11.05 -5.58
C ALA A 152 -14.41 -11.02 -7.11
N PRO A 153 -15.05 -9.98 -7.70
CA PRO A 153 -15.10 -9.85 -9.15
C PRO A 153 -13.68 -9.70 -9.71
N ILE A 154 -13.31 -10.56 -10.66
CA ILE A 154 -12.03 -10.45 -11.36
C ILE A 154 -12.12 -9.25 -12.30
N LYS A 155 -11.49 -8.14 -11.90
CA LYS A 155 -11.34 -6.94 -12.73
C LYS A 155 -9.94 -6.93 -13.34
N GLN A 156 -9.85 -7.01 -14.66
CA GLN A 156 -8.61 -6.64 -15.35
C GLN A 156 -8.60 -5.10 -15.45
N GLY A 157 -7.54 -4.47 -14.96
CA GLY A 157 -7.46 -3.00 -14.96
C GLY A 157 -7.51 -2.46 -16.39
N THR A 158 -8.38 -1.48 -16.63
CA THR A 158 -8.34 -0.62 -17.83
C THR A 158 -7.14 0.31 -17.72
N ARG A 159 -5.93 -0.23 -17.84
CA ARG A 159 -4.73 0.61 -17.94
C ARG A 159 -4.55 0.98 -19.41
N GLU A 160 -5.25 2.02 -19.84
CA GLU A 160 -5.01 2.65 -21.14
C GLU A 160 -3.75 3.53 -21.04
N VAL A 161 -2.58 2.90 -20.89
CA VAL A 161 -1.33 3.56 -21.25
C VAL A 161 -1.19 3.31 -22.75
N GLN A 162 -1.43 4.35 -23.56
CA GLN A 162 -0.98 4.30 -24.96
C GLN A 162 0.51 3.92 -24.93
N PRO A 163 0.95 2.88 -25.66
CA PRO A 163 2.36 2.62 -25.77
C PRO A 163 3.01 3.86 -26.39
N SER A 164 3.77 4.61 -25.59
CA SER A 164 4.68 5.61 -26.12
C SER A 164 5.84 4.87 -26.73
N VAL A 165 5.72 4.56 -28.03
CA VAL A 165 6.88 4.22 -28.84
C VAL A 165 7.63 5.53 -29.04
N GLU A 166 8.60 5.81 -28.18
CA GLU A 166 9.59 6.83 -28.46
C GLU A 166 10.45 6.31 -29.62
N PHE A 167 10.07 6.66 -30.84
CA PHE A 167 10.92 6.43 -32.00
C PHE A 167 12.18 7.27 -31.81
N VAL A 168 13.25 6.64 -31.31
CA VAL A 168 14.60 7.20 -31.38
C VAL A 168 14.97 7.30 -32.87
N ARG A 169 14.62 8.42 -33.49
CA ARG A 169 15.06 8.77 -34.84
C ARG A 169 16.46 9.33 -34.78
N ASP A 170 17.44 8.52 -34.40
CA ASP A 170 18.84 8.85 -34.71
C ASP A 170 19.37 7.95 -35.83
N ARG A 171 18.98 8.32 -37.06
CA ARG A 171 19.56 7.79 -38.32
C ARG A 171 20.67 8.70 -38.86
N ARG A 172 21.23 9.63 -38.07
CA ARG A 172 22.22 10.61 -38.55
C ARG A 172 23.63 10.46 -37.95
N ARG A 173 23.99 9.28 -37.42
CA ARG A 173 25.39 9.01 -37.04
C ARG A 173 26.08 7.86 -37.77
N TYR A 174 25.49 7.34 -38.84
CA TYR A 174 26.11 6.28 -39.67
C TYR A 174 26.72 6.73 -41.01
N ARG A 175 26.84 8.04 -41.29
CA ARG A 175 27.49 8.51 -42.53
C ARG A 175 28.17 9.88 -42.38
N ALA A 176 29.17 9.94 -41.51
CA ALA A 176 30.17 11.01 -41.55
C ALA A 176 31.46 10.48 -40.92
N GLY A 177 32.32 9.87 -41.75
CA GLY A 177 33.63 9.41 -41.25
C GLY A 177 34.42 8.46 -42.15
N GLN A 178 33.85 7.92 -43.22
CA GLN A 178 34.61 7.18 -44.24
C GLN A 178 34.26 7.70 -45.64
N SER A 179 34.91 8.80 -46.03
CA SER A 179 35.21 9.21 -47.41
C SER A 179 35.73 10.65 -47.41
N ARG A 180 36.95 10.82 -46.87
CA ARG A 180 37.87 11.85 -47.38
C ARG A 180 39.14 11.14 -47.79
N SER A 181 39.04 10.39 -48.88
CA SER A 181 40.16 10.09 -49.76
C SER A 181 39.66 10.30 -51.20
N HIS A 182 40.48 10.99 -52.01
CA HIS A 182 40.31 11.38 -53.42
C HIS A 182 39.44 12.62 -53.73
N ALA A 183 40.09 13.78 -53.86
CA ALA A 183 40.52 14.32 -55.17
C ALA A 183 41.06 15.76 -54.99
N GLY A 184 42.29 16.00 -55.47
CA GLY A 184 43.02 17.27 -55.43
C GLY A 184 44.49 17.03 -55.14
#